data_AF-A0A1F1ZLB1-F1
#
_entry.id   AF-A0A1F1ZLB1-F1
#
_cell.length_a   1.000
_cell.length_b   1.000
_cell.length_c   1.000
_cell.angle_alpha   90.00
_cell.angle_beta   90.00
_cell.angle_gamma   90.00
#
_symmetry.space_group_name_H-M   'P 1'
#
loop_
_entity.id
_entity.type
_entity.pdbx_description
1 polymer ?
#
loop_
_entity_poly.entity_id
_entity_poly.type
_entity_poly.pdbx_seq_one_letter_code
_entity_poly.pdbx_strand_id
1 'polypeptide(L)'
;MVHLIRNANKYVAYGDRKAVSAALKEVYTAVNETEARSALNRFADSELGKKYPQSVLVWERAWERFVPFLQFTPQVRKMVYTTNAIESLNSELRKATRNRIQFPNDIAAVKALWLTICTIEDKRALKRAKKAKGAPKPDKSGRIIEGRTTVGWMEALNQMIVAYPDRFAPYI
;
A
#
# COMPACT_ATOMS: atom_id res chain seq x y z
N MET A 1 -3.06 3.69 6.07
CA MET A 1 -1.88 4.56 5.88
C MET A 1 -1.94 5.42 4.62
N VAL A 2 -1.93 4.84 3.41
CA VAL A 2 -1.83 5.65 2.16
C VAL A 2 -2.98 6.61 1.94
N HIS A 3 -4.21 6.22 2.28
CA HIS A 3 -5.36 7.14 2.24
C HIS A 3 -5.22 8.31 3.22
N LEU A 4 -4.60 8.10 4.39
CA LEU A 4 -4.34 9.17 5.36
C LEU A 4 -3.35 10.20 4.80
N ILE A 5 -2.25 9.74 4.21
CA ILE A 5 -1.24 10.59 3.56
C ILE A 5 -1.86 11.37 2.38
N ARG A 6 -2.69 10.70 1.56
CA ARG A 6 -3.37 11.34 0.43
C ARG A 6 -4.36 12.40 0.90
N ASN A 7 -5.10 12.13 1.98
CA ASN A 7 -6.05 13.09 2.54
C ASN A 7 -5.34 14.31 3.14
N ALA A 8 -4.23 14.11 3.86
CA ALA A 8 -3.41 15.22 4.38
C ALA A 8 -2.87 16.10 3.23
N ASN A 9 -2.34 15.48 2.17
CA ASN A 9 -1.81 16.21 1.00
C ASN A 9 -2.88 16.91 0.15
N LYS A 10 -4.18 16.69 0.38
CA LYS A 10 -5.26 17.36 -0.36
C LYS A 10 -5.22 18.87 -0.17
N TYR A 11 -4.78 19.34 1.00
CA TYR A 11 -4.70 20.75 1.38
C TYR A 11 -3.35 21.39 1.07
N VAL A 12 -2.40 20.63 0.53
CA VAL A 12 -1.01 21.06 0.32
C VAL A 12 -0.80 21.43 -1.15
N ALA A 13 -0.19 22.59 -1.37
CA ALA A 13 0.18 23.05 -2.71
C ALA A 13 1.18 22.09 -3.36
N TYR A 14 1.13 21.92 -4.68
CA TYR A 14 1.90 20.89 -5.38
C TYR A 14 3.41 20.94 -5.09
N GLY A 15 4.00 22.14 -5.05
CA GLY A 15 5.43 22.34 -4.76
C GLY A 15 5.87 21.84 -3.38
N ASP A 16 4.98 21.93 -2.39
CA ASP A 16 5.31 21.61 -0.99
C ASP A 16 4.96 20.17 -0.61
N ARG A 17 4.18 19.45 -1.44
CA ARG A 17 3.74 18.07 -1.16
C ARG A 17 4.89 17.12 -0.87
N LYS A 18 6.03 17.27 -1.57
CA LYS A 18 7.20 16.42 -1.36
C LYS A 18 7.77 16.61 0.05
N ALA A 19 7.92 17.87 0.48
CA ALA A 19 8.46 18.21 1.79
C ALA A 19 7.49 17.81 2.91
N VAL A 20 6.19 18.11 2.76
CA VAL A 20 5.16 17.69 3.71
C VAL A 20 5.10 16.16 3.83
N SER A 21 5.14 15.43 2.71
CA SER A 21 5.14 13.97 2.74
C SER A 21 6.39 13.37 3.38
N ALA A 22 7.54 14.06 3.30
CA ALA A 22 8.76 13.65 3.97
C ALA A 22 8.65 13.85 5.49
N ALA A 23 8.13 14.99 5.96
CA ALA A 23 7.87 15.21 7.38
C ALA A 23 6.84 14.21 7.94
N LEU A 24 5.72 14.01 7.23
CA LEU A 24 4.70 13.04 7.63
C LEU A 24 5.21 11.58 7.59
N LYS A 25 6.29 11.29 6.84
CA LYS A 25 6.93 9.98 6.86
C LYS A 25 7.48 9.63 8.22
N GLU A 26 8.10 10.59 8.90
CA GLU A 26 8.65 10.38 10.23
C GLU A 26 7.59 9.88 11.22
N VAL A 27 6.35 10.36 11.09
CA VAL A 27 5.22 9.96 11.95
C VAL A 27 4.91 8.46 11.81
N TYR A 28 4.72 7.95 10.59
CA TYR A 28 4.35 6.55 10.38
C TYR A 28 5.51 5.57 10.34
N THR A 29 6.76 6.05 10.31
CA THR A 29 7.95 5.21 10.46
C THR A 29 8.53 5.23 11.86
N ALA A 30 7.97 6.02 12.78
CA ALA A 30 8.40 6.08 14.18
C ALA A 30 8.32 4.72 14.88
N VAL A 31 9.20 4.47 15.84
CA VAL A 31 9.35 3.15 16.48
C VAL A 31 8.12 2.81 17.33
N ASN A 32 7.57 3.79 18.05
CA ASN A 32 6.43 3.66 18.95
C ASN A 32 5.51 4.89 18.88
N GLU A 33 4.41 4.87 19.63
CA GLU A 33 3.42 5.97 19.66
C GLU A 33 4.01 7.29 20.16
N THR A 34 4.82 7.27 21.22
CA THR A 34 5.44 8.48 21.79
C THR A 34 6.30 9.20 20.75
N GLU A 35 7.15 8.45 20.03
CA GLU A 35 7.99 8.99 18.98
C GLU A 35 7.16 9.48 17.79
N ALA A 36 6.08 8.76 17.42
CA ALA A 36 5.17 9.21 16.37
C ALA A 36 4.49 10.53 16.74
N ARG A 37 4.06 10.67 17.99
CA ARG A 37 3.42 11.88 18.52
C ARG A 37 4.39 13.05 18.52
N SER A 38 5.61 12.81 18.99
CA SER A 38 6.70 13.80 18.95
C SER A 38 6.96 14.27 17.52
N ALA A 39 7.05 13.34 16.55
CA ALA A 39 7.23 13.68 15.14
C ALA A 39 6.05 14.50 14.58
N LEU A 40 4.82 14.17 14.94
CA LEU A 40 3.64 14.94 14.52
C LEU A 40 3.66 16.37 15.09
N ASN A 41 4.03 16.53 16.37
CA ASN A 41 4.18 17.84 17.00
C ASN A 41 5.28 18.66 16.32
N ARG A 42 6.46 18.07 16.08
CA ARG A 42 7.54 18.74 15.33
C ARG A 42 7.08 19.20 13.94
N PHE A 43 6.30 18.37 13.24
CA PHE A 43 5.73 18.79 11.96
C PHE A 43 4.74 19.95 12.15
N ALA A 44 3.86 19.90 13.15
CA ALA A 44 2.89 20.95 13.43
C ALA A 44 3.55 22.31 13.73
N ASP A 45 4.67 22.29 14.47
CA ASP A 45 5.42 23.50 14.85
C ASP A 45 6.31 24.06 13.72
N SER A 46 6.57 23.26 12.69
CA SER A 46 7.36 23.68 11.53
C SER A 46 6.64 24.72 10.68
N GLU A 47 7.39 25.47 9.87
CA GLU A 47 6.82 26.41 8.90
C GLU A 47 5.79 25.75 7.96
N LEU A 48 6.04 24.49 7.57
CA LEU A 48 5.10 23.72 6.74
C LEU A 48 3.84 23.32 7.51
N GLY A 49 3.96 22.95 8.79
CA GLY A 49 2.82 22.62 9.64
C GLY A 49 1.92 23.83 9.89
N LYS A 50 2.54 24.98 10.21
CA LYS A 50 1.87 26.27 10.37
C LYS A 50 1.21 26.76 9.07
N LYS A 51 1.87 26.55 7.93
CA LYS A 51 1.30 26.87 6.60
C LYS A 51 0.15 25.94 6.22
N TYR A 52 0.19 24.67 6.64
CA TYR A 52 -0.80 23.64 6.30
C TYR A 52 -1.44 23.00 7.54
N PRO A 53 -2.17 23.77 8.39
CA PRO A 53 -2.72 23.25 9.65
C PRO A 53 -3.77 22.16 9.41
N GLN A 54 -4.46 22.18 8.27
CA GLN A 54 -5.42 21.13 7.89
C GLN A 54 -4.74 19.77 7.70
N SER A 55 -3.48 19.73 7.24
CA SER A 55 -2.70 18.49 7.15
C SER A 55 -2.46 17.89 8.53
N VAL A 56 -2.15 18.72 9.52
CA VAL A 56 -1.96 18.29 10.92
C VAL A 56 -3.29 17.79 11.49
N LEU A 57 -4.39 18.53 11.31
CA LEU A 57 -5.72 18.15 11.80
C LEU A 57 -6.22 16.82 11.24
N VAL A 58 -5.90 16.49 9.99
CA VAL A 58 -6.23 15.19 9.39
C VAL A 58 -5.59 14.04 10.18
N TRP A 59 -4.34 14.23 10.63
CA TRP A 59 -3.62 13.26 11.44
C TRP A 59 -4.15 13.19 12.87
N GLU A 60 -4.38 14.33 13.51
CA GLU A 60 -4.96 14.40 14.86
C GLU A 60 -6.30 13.65 14.94
N ARG A 61 -7.22 13.92 14.00
CA ARG A 61 -8.53 13.24 13.92
C ARG A 61 -8.44 11.76 13.59
N ALA A 62 -7.32 11.30 13.05
CA ALA A 62 -7.08 9.92 12.70
C ALA A 62 -6.25 9.19 13.76
N TRP A 63 -5.78 9.87 14.82
CA TRP A 63 -4.76 9.36 15.72
C TRP A 63 -5.11 7.99 16.31
N GLU A 64 -6.25 7.88 16.99
CA GLU A 64 -6.71 6.62 17.60
C GLU A 64 -6.83 5.46 16.59
N ARG A 65 -7.15 5.77 15.33
CA ARG A 65 -7.21 4.77 14.24
C ARG A 65 -5.85 4.47 13.64
N PHE A 66 -4.88 5.36 13.81
CA PHE A 66 -3.51 5.22 13.35
C PHE A 66 -2.64 4.47 14.38
N VAL A 67 -2.81 4.68 15.68
CA VAL A 67 -1.97 4.05 16.72
C VAL A 67 -1.82 2.52 16.57
N PRO A 68 -2.89 1.73 16.30
CA PRO A 68 -2.75 0.29 16.09
C PRO A 68 -1.80 -0.09 14.95
N PHE A 69 -1.62 0.77 13.94
CA PHE A 69 -0.66 0.54 12.86
C PHE A 69 0.78 0.45 13.36
N LEU A 70 1.12 1.15 14.45
CA LEU A 70 2.44 1.12 15.06
C LEU A 70 2.71 -0.21 15.80
N GLN A 71 1.71 -1.05 16.04
CA GLN A 71 1.95 -2.39 16.62
C GLN A 71 2.59 -3.36 15.61
N PHE A 72 2.47 -3.09 14.31
CA PHE A 72 3.13 -3.91 13.30
C PHE A 72 4.65 -3.68 13.29
N THR A 73 5.42 -4.69 12.90
CA THR A 73 6.87 -4.53 12.72
C THR A 73 7.19 -3.60 11.55
N PRO A 74 8.36 -2.94 11.52
CA PRO A 74 8.73 -2.02 10.43
C PRO A 74 8.60 -2.64 9.02
N GLN A 75 8.93 -3.92 8.87
CA GLN A 75 8.82 -4.66 7.60
C GLN A 75 7.35 -4.77 7.16
N VAL A 76 6.45 -5.11 8.08
CA VAL A 76 5.01 -5.17 7.78
C VAL A 76 4.46 -3.77 7.49
N ARG A 77 4.80 -2.79 8.33
CA ARG A 77 4.39 -1.38 8.12
C ARG A 77 4.76 -0.91 6.73
N LYS A 78 5.99 -1.23 6.27
CA LYS A 78 6.44 -0.96 4.91
C LYS A 78 5.50 -1.54 3.88
N MET A 79 5.14 -2.83 3.97
CA MET A 79 4.19 -3.43 3.03
C MET A 79 2.84 -2.70 3.01
N VAL A 80 2.35 -2.33 4.19
CA VAL A 80 1.04 -1.70 4.37
C VAL A 80 1.02 -0.24 3.92
N TYR A 81 2.12 0.53 4.03
CA TYR A 81 2.18 1.91 3.54
C TYR A 81 2.70 2.02 2.12
N THR A 82 3.39 1.01 1.58
CA THR A 82 3.79 0.97 0.17
C THR A 82 2.68 0.37 -0.69
N THR A 83 1.40 0.70 -0.46
CA THR A 83 0.23 0.11 -1.16
C THR A 83 0.22 0.26 -2.69
N ASN A 84 1.33 0.65 -3.30
CA ASN A 84 1.62 0.62 -4.73
C ASN A 84 1.12 -0.66 -5.42
N ALA A 85 1.18 -1.83 -4.77
CA ALA A 85 0.62 -3.07 -5.35
C ALA A 85 -0.91 -3.03 -5.47
N ILE A 86 -1.60 -2.62 -4.40
CA ILE A 86 -3.07 -2.49 -4.35
C ILE A 86 -3.54 -1.32 -5.22
N GLU A 87 -2.84 -0.19 -5.17
CA GLU A 87 -3.15 0.98 -5.99
C GLU A 87 -2.90 0.72 -7.48
N SER A 88 -1.82 0.02 -7.82
CA SER A 88 -1.56 -0.42 -9.19
C SER A 88 -2.66 -1.36 -9.68
N LEU A 89 -3.08 -2.34 -8.87
CA LEU A 89 -4.18 -3.22 -9.21
C LEU A 89 -5.49 -2.45 -9.41
N ASN A 90 -5.86 -1.60 -8.45
CA ASN A 90 -7.07 -0.77 -8.52
C ASN A 90 -7.06 0.18 -9.73
N SER A 91 -5.89 0.75 -10.07
CA SER A 91 -5.72 1.60 -11.25
C SER A 91 -5.96 0.81 -12.54
N GLU A 92 -5.37 -0.38 -12.68
CA GLU A 92 -5.58 -1.24 -13.86
C GLU A 92 -7.04 -1.73 -13.95
N LEU A 93 -7.65 -2.12 -12.82
CA LEU A 93 -9.06 -2.50 -12.78
C LEU A 93 -9.96 -1.34 -13.23
N ARG A 94 -9.76 -0.13 -12.70
CA ARG A 94 -10.52 1.07 -13.11
C ARG A 94 -10.32 1.41 -14.59
N LYS A 95 -9.13 1.18 -15.16
CA LYS A 95 -8.90 1.38 -16.60
C LYS A 95 -9.69 0.37 -17.42
N ALA A 96 -9.68 -0.89 -17.02
CA ALA A 96 -10.38 -1.96 -17.73
C ALA A 96 -11.91 -1.82 -17.67
N THR A 97 -12.44 -1.30 -16.55
CA THR A 97 -13.88 -1.09 -16.38
C THR A 97 -14.37 0.28 -16.81
N ARG A 98 -13.48 1.24 -17.12
CA ARG A 98 -13.85 2.62 -17.51
C ARG A 98 -14.86 2.67 -18.66
N ASN A 99 -14.71 1.79 -19.64
CA ASN A 99 -15.56 1.74 -20.83
C ASN A 99 -16.76 0.78 -20.67
N ARG A 100 -16.92 0.15 -19.50
CA ARG A 100 -18.02 -0.79 -19.18
C ARG A 100 -18.72 -0.31 -17.91
N ILE A 101 -19.56 0.71 -18.08
CA ILE A 101 -20.27 1.38 -16.97
C ILE A 101 -21.43 0.50 -16.44
N GLN A 102 -22.07 -0.29 -17.29
CA GLN A 102 -23.17 -1.17 -16.93
C GLN A 102 -22.85 -2.62 -17.29
N PHE A 103 -23.17 -3.54 -16.38
CA PHE A 103 -23.11 -4.98 -16.61
C PHE A 103 -24.54 -5.55 -16.64
N PRO A 104 -24.80 -6.58 -17.48
CA PRO A 104 -26.12 -7.18 -17.59
C PRO A 104 -26.52 -8.01 -16.35
N ASN A 105 -25.55 -8.49 -15.57
CA ASN A 105 -25.73 -9.16 -14.28
C ASN A 105 -24.39 -9.27 -13.52
N ASP A 106 -24.44 -9.72 -12.28
CA ASP A 106 -23.28 -9.87 -11.39
C ASP A 106 -22.24 -10.85 -11.93
N ILE A 107 -22.68 -11.95 -12.55
CA ILE A 107 -21.78 -12.97 -13.13
C ILE A 107 -20.92 -12.35 -14.24
N ALA A 108 -21.51 -11.52 -15.09
CA ALA A 108 -20.79 -10.81 -16.14
C ALA A 108 -19.76 -9.82 -15.56
N ALA A 109 -20.10 -9.13 -14.48
CA ALA A 109 -19.18 -8.23 -13.78
C ALA A 109 -17.99 -9.00 -13.17
N VAL A 110 -18.26 -10.08 -12.44
CA VAL A 110 -17.22 -10.95 -11.84
C VAL A 110 -16.31 -11.53 -12.93
N LYS A 111 -16.87 -12.03 -14.03
CA LYS A 111 -16.09 -12.59 -15.15
C LYS A 111 -15.19 -11.54 -15.80
N ALA A 112 -15.68 -10.31 -15.98
CA ALA A 112 -14.89 -9.21 -16.54
C ALA A 112 -13.73 -8.82 -15.62
N LEU A 113 -13.96 -8.73 -14.31
CA LEU A 113 -12.91 -8.46 -13.33
C LEU A 113 -11.88 -9.60 -13.29
N TRP A 114 -12.33 -10.85 -13.30
CA TRP A 114 -11.45 -12.02 -13.33
C TRP A 114 -10.52 -12.00 -14.55
N LEU A 115 -11.06 -11.84 -15.76
CA LEU A 115 -10.26 -11.79 -16.98
C LEU A 115 -9.27 -10.61 -16.98
N THR A 116 -9.67 -9.48 -16.39
CA THR A 116 -8.78 -8.32 -16.21
C THR A 116 -7.61 -8.67 -15.29
N ILE A 117 -7.86 -9.32 -14.15
CA ILE A 117 -6.82 -9.77 -13.21
C ILE A 117 -5.84 -10.71 -13.93
N CYS A 118 -6.36 -11.67 -14.70
CA CYS A 118 -5.52 -12.60 -15.48
C CYS A 118 -4.60 -11.84 -16.44
N THR A 119 -5.17 -10.89 -17.18
CA THR A 119 -4.42 -10.05 -18.14
C THR A 119 -3.34 -9.21 -17.44
N ILE A 120 -3.62 -8.68 -16.24
CA ILE A 120 -2.65 -7.92 -15.45
C ILE A 120 -1.48 -8.82 -15.05
N GLU A 121 -1.76 -10.03 -14.56
CA GLU A 121 -0.73 -10.98 -14.14
C GLU A 121 0.12 -11.46 -15.32
N ASP A 122 -0.49 -11.79 -16.46
CA ASP A 122 0.25 -12.15 -17.68
C ASP A 122 1.19 -11.02 -18.12
N LYS A 123 0.72 -9.77 -18.12
CA LYS A 123 1.57 -8.59 -18.44
C LYS A 123 2.71 -8.42 -17.44
N ARG A 124 2.45 -8.58 -16.15
CA ARG A 124 3.48 -8.48 -15.11
C ARG A 124 4.53 -9.56 -15.28
N ALA A 125 4.10 -10.78 -15.56
CA ALA A 125 4.98 -11.91 -15.77
C ALA A 125 5.85 -11.75 -17.02
N LEU A 126 5.29 -11.29 -18.14
CA LEU A 126 6.05 -10.94 -19.34
C LEU A 126 7.11 -9.86 -19.06
N LYS A 127 6.79 -8.82 -18.28
CA LYS A 127 7.77 -7.80 -17.87
C LYS A 127 8.90 -8.39 -17.01
N ARG A 128 8.58 -9.29 -16.08
CA ARG A 128 9.58 -9.99 -15.25
C ARG A 128 10.48 -10.88 -16.12
N ALA A 129 9.91 -11.65 -17.05
CA ALA A 129 10.66 -12.48 -17.98
C ALA A 129 11.65 -11.67 -18.82
N LYS A 130 11.23 -10.50 -19.34
CA LYS A 130 12.11 -9.56 -20.06
C LYS A 130 13.24 -9.02 -19.17
N LYS A 131 12.98 -8.80 -17.89
CA LYS A 131 13.98 -8.28 -16.94
C LYS A 131 14.96 -9.35 -16.44
N ALA A 132 14.54 -10.62 -16.38
CA ALA A 132 15.32 -11.71 -15.82
C ALA A 132 16.37 -12.33 -16.76
N LYS A 133 16.45 -11.93 -18.04
CA LYS A 133 17.31 -12.56 -19.07
C LYS A 133 17.19 -14.12 -19.09
N GLY A 134 15.99 -14.64 -18.87
CA GLY A 134 15.67 -16.08 -18.92
C GLY A 134 14.21 -16.29 -18.53
N ALA A 135 13.38 -16.79 -19.45
CA ALA A 135 11.93 -16.78 -19.31
C ALA A 135 11.41 -17.90 -18.36
N PRO A 136 10.44 -17.61 -17.46
CA PRO A 136 9.66 -18.65 -16.81
C PRO A 136 8.71 -19.31 -17.81
N LYS A 137 8.48 -20.63 -17.69
CA LYS A 137 7.54 -21.37 -18.53
C LYS A 137 6.09 -21.15 -18.04
N PRO A 138 5.11 -20.95 -18.94
CA PRO A 138 3.71 -20.87 -18.55
C PRO A 138 3.22 -22.18 -17.91
N ASP A 139 2.23 -22.07 -17.02
CA ASP A 139 1.56 -23.23 -16.44
C ASP A 139 0.64 -23.93 -17.46
N LYS A 140 -0.04 -25.01 -17.04
CA LYS A 140 -0.95 -25.81 -17.89
C LYS A 140 -2.12 -25.01 -18.48
N SER A 141 -2.44 -23.83 -17.95
CA SER A 141 -3.47 -22.93 -18.48
C SER A 141 -2.94 -21.91 -19.50
N GLY A 142 -1.64 -21.97 -19.82
CA GLY A 142 -0.96 -21.01 -20.70
C GLY A 142 -0.63 -19.68 -20.01
N ARG A 143 -0.84 -19.58 -18.69
CA ARG A 143 -0.64 -18.36 -17.92
C ARG A 143 0.67 -18.40 -17.17
N ILE A 144 1.26 -17.23 -16.96
CA ILE A 144 2.50 -17.11 -16.18
C ILE A 144 2.13 -16.53 -14.82
N ILE A 145 1.50 -17.32 -13.96
CA ILE A 145 1.10 -16.91 -12.61
C ILE A 145 2.20 -17.32 -11.63
N GLU A 146 3.13 -16.42 -11.36
CA GLU A 146 4.12 -16.60 -10.29
C GLU A 146 3.88 -15.58 -9.16
N GLY A 147 3.27 -16.06 -8.07
CA GLY A 147 3.10 -15.34 -6.80
C GLY A 147 4.25 -15.54 -5.79
N ARG A 148 5.35 -16.19 -6.19
CA ARG A 148 6.40 -16.67 -5.26
C ARG A 148 7.44 -15.61 -4.84
N THR A 149 7.54 -14.48 -5.53
CA THR A 149 8.55 -13.43 -5.23
C THR A 149 7.90 -12.07 -4.96
N THR A 150 7.11 -12.00 -3.90
CA THR A 150 6.65 -10.72 -3.37
C THR A 150 7.74 -10.17 -2.43
N VAL A 151 8.51 -9.20 -2.92
CA VAL A 151 9.65 -8.60 -2.20
C VAL A 151 9.23 -8.16 -0.79
N GLY A 152 9.93 -8.66 0.23
CA GLY A 152 9.73 -8.31 1.64
C GLY A 152 8.60 -9.04 2.37
N TRP A 153 7.79 -9.87 1.70
CA TRP A 153 6.67 -10.57 2.38
C TRP A 153 7.16 -11.71 3.24
N MET A 154 8.19 -12.42 2.81
CA MET A 154 8.82 -13.47 3.62
C MET A 154 9.45 -12.88 4.88
N GLU A 155 10.15 -11.75 4.76
CA GLU A 155 10.70 -11.01 5.90
C GLU A 155 9.60 -10.51 6.83
N ALA A 156 8.52 -9.94 6.29
CA ALA A 156 7.38 -9.48 7.07
C ALA A 156 6.65 -10.63 7.78
N LEU A 157 6.47 -11.77 7.11
CA LEU A 157 5.85 -12.97 7.66
C LEU A 157 6.71 -13.55 8.79
N ASN A 158 8.02 -13.68 8.59
CA ASN A 158 8.94 -14.14 9.64
C ASN A 158 8.89 -13.22 10.87
N GLN A 159 8.87 -11.90 10.66
CA GLN A 159 8.74 -10.92 11.74
C GLN A 159 7.38 -11.04 12.47
N MET A 160 6.30 -11.34 11.75
CA MET A 160 4.99 -11.56 12.35
C MET A 160 4.91 -12.83 13.18
N ILE A 161 5.53 -13.92 12.72
CA ILE A 161 5.62 -15.19 13.47
C ILE A 161 6.35 -14.96 14.79
N VAL A 162 7.44 -14.19 14.77
CA VAL A 162 8.21 -13.85 15.98
C VAL A 162 7.42 -12.94 16.91
N ALA A 163 6.75 -11.92 16.38
CA ALA A 163 6.02 -10.93 17.19
C ALA A 163 4.68 -11.42 17.73
N TYR A 164 4.02 -12.37 17.04
CA TYR A 164 2.68 -12.86 17.36
C TYR A 164 2.58 -14.39 17.19
N PRO A 165 3.39 -15.18 17.91
CA PRO A 165 3.52 -16.62 17.69
C PRO A 165 2.18 -17.36 17.77
N ASP A 166 1.36 -17.06 18.78
CA ASP A 166 0.07 -17.73 19.00
C ASP A 166 -0.95 -17.51 17.87
N ARG A 167 -0.84 -16.41 17.12
CA ARG A 167 -1.76 -16.08 16.01
C ARG A 167 -1.38 -16.78 14.71
N PHE A 168 -0.11 -17.10 14.52
CA PHE A 168 0.39 -17.67 13.27
C PHE A 168 0.74 -19.16 13.38
N ALA A 169 0.97 -19.69 14.59
CA ALA A 169 1.24 -21.11 14.82
C ALA A 169 0.26 -22.09 14.13
N PRO A 170 -1.06 -21.82 14.00
CA PRO A 170 -1.97 -22.71 13.30
C PRO A 170 -1.84 -22.74 11.76
N TYR A 171 -1.08 -21.80 11.17
CA TYR A 171 -1.03 -21.56 9.72
C TYR A 171 0.38 -21.74 9.11
N ILE A 172 1.35 -22.13 9.94
CA ILE A 172 2.73 -22.47 9.54
C ILE A 172 2.79 -23.99 9.35
#